data_AF-A0A0D2L948-F1
#
_entry.id   AF-A0A0D2L948-F1
#
_cell.length_a   1.000
_cell.length_b   1.000
_cell.length_c   1.000
_cell.angle_alpha   90.00
_cell.angle_beta   90.00
_cell.angle_gamma   90.00
#
_symmetry.space_group_name_H-M   'P 1'
#
loop_
_entity.id
_entity.type
_entity.pdbx_description
1 polymer ?
#
loop_
_entity_poly.entity_id
_entity_poly.type
_entity_poly.pdbx_seq_one_letter_code
_entity_poly.pdbx_strand_id
1 'polypeptide(L)'
;MGDTRPTAPILDGDLKDPKIFYHNAAYKTNRVAINLEKMKVLKERLGDCVREEGVNYIDKCEQLTRRYEAIVRVCQWQSGKNQRARNVGGILDREKDIKAELRAEGALA
;
A
#
# COMPACT_ATOMS: atom_id res chain seq x y z
N MET A 1 -23.19 15.97 4.51
CA MET A 1 -23.16 14.49 4.40
C MET A 1 -21.71 14.09 4.47
N GLY A 2 -21.25 13.53 5.59
CA GLY A 2 -19.85 13.15 5.76
C GLY A 2 -19.47 12.04 4.79
N ASP A 3 -18.23 12.06 4.30
CA ASP A 3 -17.67 11.04 3.42
C ASP A 3 -17.95 9.64 3.99
N THR A 4 -18.85 8.89 3.36
CA THR A 4 -19.20 7.50 3.73
C THR A 4 -18.13 6.50 3.26
N ARG A 5 -16.88 6.95 3.12
CA ARG A 5 -15.79 6.13 2.60
C ARG A 5 -15.23 5.26 3.73
N PRO A 6 -15.17 3.93 3.57
CA PRO A 6 -14.53 3.08 4.55
C PRO A 6 -13.05 3.44 4.66
N THR A 7 -12.61 3.82 5.86
CA THR A 7 -11.24 4.24 6.17
C THR A 7 -10.35 3.09 6.60
N ALA A 8 -10.95 1.99 7.08
CA ALA A 8 -10.27 0.78 7.53
C ALA A 8 -10.99 -0.47 7.03
N PRO A 9 -10.31 -1.61 6.85
CA PRO A 9 -10.96 -2.88 6.58
C PRO A 9 -11.61 -3.43 7.86
N ILE A 10 -12.72 -4.16 7.71
CA ILE A 10 -13.28 -4.98 8.78
C ILE A 10 -12.53 -6.31 8.75
N LEU A 11 -11.71 -6.56 9.77
CA LEU A 11 -10.89 -7.76 9.88
C LEU A 11 -11.59 -8.88 10.67
N ASP A 12 -12.46 -8.51 11.60
CA ASP A 12 -13.17 -9.44 12.47
C ASP A 12 -14.60 -9.66 11.95
N GLY A 13 -14.86 -10.81 11.34
CA GLY A 13 -16.19 -11.22 10.88
C GLY A 13 -16.18 -12.36 9.86
N ASP A 14 -17.35 -12.95 9.57
CA ASP A 14 -17.47 -13.98 8.53
C ASP A 14 -17.35 -13.34 7.14
N LEU A 15 -16.39 -13.79 6.34
CA LEU A 15 -16.22 -13.33 4.96
C LEU A 15 -17.44 -13.64 4.07
N LYS A 16 -18.31 -14.55 4.51
CA LYS A 16 -19.56 -14.87 3.82
C LYS A 16 -20.64 -13.80 4.03
N ASP A 17 -20.51 -12.92 5.03
CA ASP A 17 -21.45 -11.83 5.23
C ASP A 17 -21.34 -10.80 4.10
N PRO A 18 -22.42 -10.55 3.33
CA PRO A 18 -22.37 -9.64 2.19
C PRO A 18 -21.93 -8.22 2.58
N LYS A 19 -22.32 -7.75 3.77
CA LYS A 19 -21.97 -6.43 4.28
C LYS A 19 -20.46 -6.25 4.46
N ILE A 20 -19.79 -7.27 5.03
CA ILE A 20 -18.34 -7.25 5.25
C ILE A 20 -17.62 -7.33 3.90
N PHE A 21 -18.11 -8.17 2.99
CA PHE A 21 -17.57 -8.29 1.64
C PHE A 21 -17.59 -6.96 0.89
N TYR A 22 -18.76 -6.30 0.78
CA TYR A 22 -18.88 -5.03 0.05
C TYR A 22 -18.09 -3.90 0.68
N HIS A 23 -18.03 -3.84 2.02
CA HIS A 23 -17.22 -2.86 2.73
C HIS A 23 -15.73 -3.02 2.43
N ASN A 24 -15.21 -4.25 2.53
CA ASN A 24 -13.79 -4.53 2.28
C ASN A 24 -13.42 -4.39 0.81
N ALA A 25 -14.32 -4.74 -0.10
CA ALA A 25 -14.15 -4.51 -1.53
C ALA A 25 -14.06 -3.00 -1.83
N ALA A 26 -14.96 -2.19 -1.27
CA ALA A 26 -14.94 -0.74 -1.39
C ALA A 26 -13.67 -0.13 -0.78
N TYR A 27 -13.23 -0.60 0.39
CA TYR A 27 -11.95 -0.18 0.98
C TYR A 27 -10.77 -0.48 0.06
N LYS A 28 -10.71 -1.69 -0.52
CA LYS A 28 -9.64 -2.12 -1.41
C LYS A 28 -9.58 -1.27 -2.69
N THR A 29 -10.70 -1.06 -3.37
CA THR A 29 -10.77 -0.24 -4.60
C THR A 29 -10.34 1.20 -4.31
N ASN A 30 -10.82 1.77 -3.21
CA ASN A 30 -10.45 3.10 -2.75
C ASN A 30 -8.95 3.21 -2.47
N ARG A 31 -8.35 2.22 -1.82
CA ARG A 31 -6.91 2.23 -1.52
C ARG A 31 -6.06 2.17 -2.78
N VAL A 32 -6.48 1.41 -3.80
CA VAL A 32 -5.81 1.41 -5.10
C VAL A 32 -5.90 2.78 -5.75
N ALA A 33 -7.09 3.38 -5.79
CA ALA A 33 -7.27 4.72 -6.37
C ALA A 33 -6.38 5.76 -5.67
N ILE A 34 -6.32 5.75 -4.33
CA ILE A 34 -5.45 6.64 -3.55
C ILE A 34 -3.98 6.43 -3.90
N ASN A 35 -3.52 5.18 -4.01
CA ASN A 35 -2.12 4.90 -4.36
C ASN A 35 -1.81 5.37 -5.79
N LEU A 36 -2.77 5.24 -6.72
CA LEU A 36 -2.63 5.71 -8.09
C LEU A 36 -2.52 7.24 -8.16
N GLU A 37 -3.30 7.98 -7.37
CA GLU A 37 -3.14 9.44 -7.26
C GLU A 37 -1.80 9.82 -6.63
N LYS A 38 -1.33 9.11 -5.60
CA LYS A 38 0.02 9.32 -5.04
C LYS A 38 1.12 9.10 -6.08
N MET A 39 0.95 8.12 -6.96
CA MET A 39 1.87 7.85 -8.06
C MET A 39 1.92 9.01 -9.05
N LYS A 40 0.77 9.59 -9.41
CA LYS A 40 0.69 10.78 -10.28
C LYS A 40 1.42 11.98 -9.66
N VAL A 41 1.18 12.26 -8.38
CA VAL A 41 1.86 13.34 -7.66
C VAL A 41 3.38 13.14 -7.64
N LEU A 42 3.85 11.91 -7.42
CA LEU A 42 5.29 11.62 -7.47
C LEU A 42 5.88 11.75 -8.88
N LYS A 43 5.11 11.36 -9.91
CA LYS A 43 5.52 11.51 -11.30
C LYS A 43 5.70 12.98 -11.68
N GLU A 44 4.79 13.83 -11.25
CA GLU A 44 4.87 15.28 -11.46
C GLU A 44 6.11 15.87 -10.78
N ARG A 45 6.31 15.58 -9.49
CA ARG A 45 7.48 16.02 -8.72
C ARG A 45 8.81 15.52 -9.30
N LEU A 46 8.84 14.29 -9.81
CA LEU A 46 10.02 13.75 -10.47
C LEU A 46 10.29 14.46 -11.80
N GLY A 47 9.23 14.76 -12.56
CA GLY A 47 9.33 15.58 -13.78
C GLY A 47 9.81 17.00 -13.50
N ASP A 48 9.42 17.60 -12.38
CA ASP A 48 9.93 18.91 -11.93
C ASP A 48 11.41 18.81 -11.55
N CYS A 49 11.79 17.82 -10.74
CA CYS A 49 13.19 17.60 -10.34
C CYS A 49 14.11 17.42 -11.55
N VAL A 50 13.69 16.63 -12.54
CA VAL A 50 14.47 16.41 -13.78
C VAL A 50 14.59 17.71 -14.60
N ARG A 51 13.54 18.53 -14.65
CA ARG A 51 13.56 19.83 -15.35
C ARG A 51 14.44 20.87 -14.66
N GLU A 52 14.43 20.91 -13.33
CA GLU A 52 15.23 21.86 -12.54
C GLU A 52 16.72 21.50 -12.53
N GLU A 53 17.06 20.21 -12.37
CA GLU A 53 18.45 19.77 -12.20
C GLU A 53 19.20 19.54 -13.52
N GLY A 54 18.49 19.30 -14.63
CA GLY A 54 19.08 19.10 -15.94
C GLY A 54 20.00 17.88 -15.97
N VAL A 55 21.32 18.09 -16.09
CA VAL A 55 22.31 17.00 -16.25
C VAL A 55 22.52 16.21 -14.96
N ASN A 56 22.33 16.82 -13.79
CA ASN A 56 22.60 16.22 -12.48
C ASN A 56 21.42 15.45 -11.89
N TYR A 57 20.39 15.16 -12.69
CA TYR A 57 19.15 14.53 -12.21
C TYR A 57 19.37 13.14 -11.61
N ILE A 58 20.42 12.42 -12.03
CA ILE A 58 20.70 11.05 -11.61
C ILE A 58 20.94 10.98 -10.11
N ASP A 59 21.79 11.86 -9.57
CA ASP A 59 22.16 11.82 -8.16
C ASP A 59 21.13 12.53 -7.28
N LYS A 60 20.63 13.68 -7.73
CA LYS A 60 19.77 14.53 -6.92
C LYS A 60 18.32 14.07 -6.88
N CYS A 61 17.80 13.48 -7.98
CA CYS A 61 16.43 12.97 -8.03
C CYS A 61 16.34 11.48 -7.62
N GLU A 62 17.45 10.84 -7.22
CA GLU A 62 17.50 9.40 -6.91
C GLU A 62 16.45 8.97 -5.88
N GLN A 63 16.30 9.74 -4.80
CA GLN A 63 15.32 9.42 -3.75
C GLN A 63 13.88 9.48 -4.26
N LEU A 64 13.57 10.45 -5.14
CA LEU A 64 12.24 10.55 -5.76
C LEU A 64 12.00 9.38 -6.71
N THR A 65 13.01 8.98 -7.48
CA THR A 65 12.96 7.81 -8.36
C THR A 65 12.70 6.53 -7.56
N ARG A 66 13.45 6.28 -6.48
CA ARG A 66 13.25 5.12 -5.60
C ARG A 66 11.84 5.10 -4.99
N ARG A 67 11.30 6.25 -4.58
CA ARG A 67 9.93 6.36 -4.07
C ARG A 67 8.88 6.10 -5.14
N TYR A 68 9.09 6.62 -6.35
CA TYR A 68 8.22 6.38 -7.50
C TYR A 68 8.19 4.90 -7.86
N GLU A 69 9.36 4.25 -7.97
CA GLU A 69 9.47 2.81 -8.22
C GLU A 69 8.76 1.96 -7.15
N ALA A 70 8.96 2.30 -5.87
CA ALA A 70 8.30 1.61 -4.76
C ALA A 70 6.77 1.71 -4.86
N ILE A 71 6.24 2.89 -5.21
CA ILE A 71 4.80 3.08 -5.37
C ILE A 71 4.27 2.40 -6.62
N VAL A 72 4.99 2.42 -7.74
CA VAL A 72 4.61 1.68 -8.96
C VAL A 72 4.45 0.19 -8.67
N ARG A 73 5.35 -0.41 -7.88
CA ARG A 73 5.26 -1.81 -7.45
C ARG A 73 4.02 -2.09 -6.60
N VAL A 74 3.59 -1.14 -5.76
CA VAL A 74 2.42 -1.27 -4.87
C VAL A 74 1.10 -0.90 -5.56
N CYS A 75 1.14 -0.06 -6.59
CA CYS A 75 -0.03 0.37 -7.36
C CYS A 75 -0.52 -0.68 -8.35
N GLN A 76 0.27 -1.70 -8.66
CA GLN A 76 -0.18 -2.79 -9.52
C GLN A 76 -1.45 -3.42 -8.94
N TRP A 77 -2.56 -3.25 -9.65
CA TRP A 77 -3.74 -4.12 -9.52
C TRP A 77 -3.25 -5.54 -9.76
N GLN A 78 -3.75 -6.51 -9.00
CA GLN A 78 -3.34 -7.92 -9.06
C GLN A 78 -3.75 -8.57 -10.40
N SER A 79 -3.16 -8.12 -11.50
CA SER A 79 -3.50 -8.52 -12.87
C SER A 79 -2.21 -8.65 -13.66
N GLY A 80 -1.62 -9.84 -13.57
CA GLY A 80 -0.46 -10.21 -14.37
C GLY A 80 0.20 -11.50 -13.87
N LYS A 81 0.72 -12.31 -14.79
CA LYS A 81 1.49 -13.54 -14.49
C LYS A 81 2.75 -13.25 -13.65
N ASN A 82 3.24 -12.01 -13.63
CA ASN A 82 4.42 -11.58 -12.88
C ASN A 82 4.10 -11.00 -11.50
N GLN A 83 2.87 -11.21 -11.00
CA GLN A 83 2.49 -10.76 -9.68
C GLN A 83 3.30 -11.52 -8.62
N ARG A 84 4.03 -10.82 -7.76
CA ARG A 84 4.42 -11.39 -6.45
C ARG A 84 3.17 -11.38 -5.59
N ALA A 85 2.79 -12.53 -5.06
CA ALA A 85 1.69 -12.62 -4.10
C ALA A 85 1.92 -11.55 -3.03
N ARG A 86 0.98 -10.60 -2.89
CA ARG A 86 0.91 -9.78 -1.70
C ARG A 86 0.45 -10.79 -0.65
N ASN A 87 1.41 -11.40 0.05
CA ASN A 87 1.14 -12.38 1.09
C ASN A 87 0.47 -11.65 2.25
N VAL A 88 -0.80 -11.29 2.10
CA VAL A 88 -1.59 -10.73 3.20
C VAL A 88 -1.72 -11.80 4.28
N GLY A 89 -1.89 -13.07 3.88
CA GLY A 89 -1.73 -14.23 4.77
C GLY A 89 -0.36 -14.25 5.44
N GLY A 90 0.73 -14.25 4.67
CA GLY A 90 2.08 -14.24 5.27
C GLY A 90 2.45 -12.98 6.06
N ILE A 91 1.78 -11.83 5.86
CA ILE A 91 1.92 -10.63 6.69
C ILE A 91 1.16 -10.82 8.00
N LEU A 92 -0.06 -11.35 7.96
CA LEU A 92 -0.84 -11.69 9.16
C LEU A 92 -0.20 -12.80 9.98
N ASP A 93 0.39 -13.80 9.32
CA ASP A 93 1.12 -14.88 9.97
C ASP A 93 2.40 -14.34 10.60
N ARG A 94 3.17 -13.50 9.89
CA ARG A 94 4.31 -12.78 10.49
C ARG A 94 3.91 -11.87 11.65
N GLU A 95 2.77 -11.18 11.57
CA GLU A 95 2.27 -10.36 12.68
C GLU A 95 1.87 -11.20 13.89
N LYS A 96 1.34 -12.41 13.68
CA LYS A 96 1.09 -13.37 14.76
C LYS A 96 2.39 -13.88 15.37
N ASP A 97 3.39 -14.20 14.54
CA ASP A 97 4.71 -14.66 14.97
C ASP A 97 5.42 -13.57 15.79
N ILE A 98 5.46 -12.34 15.29
CA ILE A 98 6.03 -11.18 16.00
C ILE A 98 5.30 -10.93 17.33
N LYS A 99 3.96 -11.03 17.36
CA LYS A 99 3.19 -10.91 18.61
C LYS A 99 3.48 -12.07 19.58
N ALA A 100 3.75 -13.27 19.08
CA ALA A 100 4.10 -14.42 19.90
C ALA A 100 5.51 -14.25 20.50
N GLU A 101 6.47 -13.78 19.71
CA GLU A 101 7.83 -13.44 20.16
C GLU A 101 7.79 -12.35 21.24
N LEU A 102 7.06 -11.25 21.00
CA LEU A 102 6.94 -10.16 21.98
C LEU A 102 6.23 -10.57 23.29
N ARG A 103 5.32 -11.56 23.24
CA ARG A 103 4.74 -12.16 24.46
C ARG A 103 5.74 -13.05 25.18
N ALA A 104 6.56 -13.80 24.46
CA ALA A 104 7.61 -14.64 25.04
C ALA A 104 8.72 -13.80 25.70
N GLU A 105 9.02 -12.63 25.12
CA GLU A 105 9.95 -11.64 25.66
C GLU A 105 9.35 -10.81 26.82
N GLY A 106 8.07 -11.01 27.16
CA GLY A 106 7.39 -10.32 28.28
C GLY A 106 7.10 -8.85 28.04
N ALA A 107 7.22 -8.35 26.80
CA ALA A 107 7.01 -6.96 26.43
C ALA A 107 5.52 -6.60 26.20
N LEU A 108 4.66 -7.61 26.02
CA LEU A 108 3.20 -7.47 25.92
C LEU A 108 2.55 -8.29 27.05
N ALA A 109 2.23 -7.60 28.16
CA ALA A 109 1.42 -8.13 29.26
C ALA A 109 -0.04 -8.36 28.84
#